data_AF-A0A924F2Y7-F1
#
_entry.id   AF-A0A924F2Y7-F1
#
_cell.length_a   1.000
_cell.length_b   1.000
_cell.length_c   1.000
_cell.angle_alpha   90.00
_cell.angle_beta   90.00
_cell.angle_gamma   90.00
#
_symmetry.space_group_name_H-M   'P 1'
#
loop_
_entity.id
_entity.type
_entity.pdbx_description
1 polymer ?
#
loop_
_entity_poly.entity_id
_entity_poly.type
_entity_poly.pdbx_seq_one_letter_code
_entity_poly.pdbx_strand_id
1 'polypeptide(L)'
;VNTALAYRELALSRSDGRITAPGSMLHDLSQLARWEDITRFARNDFEGPVFAMRPDVAAAYAAFRAMAPDAFVRMSGSGATVFAAGAIDAQALRSLMAQWPDDGSIQLLRAATLDHVPPVSILSLQSVSR
;
A
#
# COMPACT_ATOMS: atom_id res chain seq x y z
N VAL A 1 -12.54 0.38 8.52
CA VAL A 1 -11.83 -0.13 9.73
C VAL A 1 -11.89 0.95 10.81
N ASN A 2 -12.02 0.58 12.09
CA ASN A 2 -11.90 1.57 13.17
C ASN A 2 -10.42 1.84 13.45
N THR A 3 -9.96 3.07 13.26
CA THR A 3 -8.54 3.44 13.38
C THR A 3 -8.00 3.22 14.79
N ALA A 4 -8.77 3.50 15.85
CA ALA A 4 -8.32 3.27 17.22
C ALA A 4 -8.12 1.77 17.52
N LEU A 5 -8.97 0.91 16.95
CA LEU A 5 -8.80 -0.54 17.04
C LEU A 5 -7.56 -1.00 16.28
N ALA A 6 -7.30 -0.47 15.09
CA ALA A 6 -6.09 -0.80 14.32
C ALA A 6 -4.80 -0.44 15.07
N TYR A 7 -4.77 0.71 15.76
CA TYR A 7 -3.65 1.09 16.63
C TYR A 7 -3.49 0.15 17.82
N ARG A 8 -4.59 -0.24 18.46
CA ARG A 8 -4.57 -1.21 19.57
C ARG A 8 -3.97 -2.55 19.12
N GLU A 9 -4.43 -3.08 17.99
CA GLU A 9 -3.94 -4.36 17.46
C GLU A 9 -2.49 -4.28 17.00
N LEU A 10 -2.06 -3.15 16.44
CA LEU A 10 -0.64 -2.92 16.12
C LEU A 10 0.22 -2.92 17.38
N ALA A 11 -0.23 -2.24 18.45
CA ALA A 11 0.49 -2.21 19.72
C ALA A 11 0.60 -3.62 20.33
N LEU A 12 -0.49 -4.39 20.38
CA LEU A 12 -0.49 -5.77 20.86
C LEU A 12 0.44 -6.66 20.02
N SER A 13 0.37 -6.56 18.69
CA SER A 13 1.22 -7.32 17.78
C SER A 13 2.71 -7.03 17.99
N ARG A 14 3.07 -5.79 18.37
CA ARG A 14 4.45 -5.42 18.71
C ARG A 14 4.88 -5.94 20.07
N SER A 15 4.03 -5.79 21.09
CA SER A 15 4.31 -6.26 22.45
C SER A 15 4.52 -7.78 22.53
N ASP A 16 3.74 -8.54 21.75
CA ASP A 16 3.81 -10.01 21.71
C ASP A 16 4.87 -10.54 20.72
N GLY A 17 5.63 -9.64 20.07
CA GLY A 17 6.69 -10.02 19.14
C GLY A 17 6.24 -10.55 17.77
N ARG A 18 4.93 -10.51 17.46
CA ARG A 18 4.39 -10.90 16.13
C ARG A 18 4.87 -9.98 15.02
N ILE A 19 5.12 -8.71 15.34
CA ILE A 19 5.60 -7.69 14.39
C ILE A 19 6.71 -6.89 15.04
N THR A 20 7.85 -6.79 14.36
CA THR A 20 8.93 -5.88 14.76
C THR A 20 8.66 -4.48 14.22
N ALA A 21 8.80 -3.46 15.06
CA ALA A 21 8.74 -2.08 14.59
C ALA A 21 9.87 -1.83 13.58
N PRO A 22 9.59 -1.24 12.40
CA PRO A 22 10.64 -0.94 11.45
C PRO A 22 11.61 0.09 12.03
N GLY A 23 12.90 -0.14 11.85
CA GLY A 23 13.92 0.87 12.11
C GLY A 23 13.94 1.94 11.00
N SER A 24 14.55 3.08 11.28
CA SER A 24 14.82 4.11 10.28
C SER A 24 15.96 3.67 9.36
N MET A 25 15.75 3.76 8.05
CA MET A 25 16.79 3.53 7.03
C MET A 25 16.85 4.72 6.07
N LEU A 26 18.06 5.11 5.69
CA LEU A 26 18.29 6.03 4.59
C LEU A 26 18.28 5.23 3.28
N HIS A 27 17.48 5.69 2.32
CA HIS A 27 17.39 5.10 0.99
C HIS A 27 17.94 6.07 -0.05
N ASP A 28 18.61 5.53 -1.06
CA ASP A 28 18.99 6.30 -2.24
C ASP A 28 17.75 6.55 -3.09
N LEU A 29 17.37 7.82 -3.25
CA LEU A 29 16.17 8.22 -4.00
C LEU A 29 16.24 7.85 -5.48
N SER A 30 17.44 7.67 -6.04
CA SER A 30 17.59 7.19 -7.42
C SER A 30 17.04 5.77 -7.62
N GLN A 31 16.90 5.01 -6.53
CA GLN A 31 16.29 3.67 -6.53
C GLN A 31 14.77 3.70 -6.54
N LEU A 32 14.10 4.86 -6.61
CA LEU A 32 12.63 5.00 -6.57
C LEU A 32 12.04 5.46 -7.92
N ALA A 33 12.66 5.09 -9.04
CA ALA A 33 12.29 5.59 -10.36
C ALA A 33 10.98 5.00 -10.89
N ARG A 34 10.56 3.81 -10.42
CA ARG A 34 9.37 3.11 -10.90
C ARG A 34 8.49 2.60 -9.74
N TRP A 35 7.21 2.35 -10.03
CA TRP A 35 6.28 1.79 -9.04
C TRP A 35 6.74 0.44 -8.48
N GLU A 36 7.39 -0.39 -9.30
CA GLU A 36 7.92 -1.69 -8.86
C GLU A 36 9.01 -1.50 -7.79
N ASP A 37 9.82 -0.45 -7.91
CA ASP A 37 10.89 -0.15 -6.97
C ASP A 37 10.34 0.27 -5.60
N ILE A 38 9.28 1.09 -5.59
CA ILE A 38 8.60 1.55 -4.37
C ILE A 38 8.09 0.37 -3.55
N THR A 39 7.65 -0.71 -4.20
CA THR A 39 7.18 -1.94 -3.52
C THR A 39 8.20 -2.53 -2.57
N ARG A 40 9.50 -2.36 -2.84
CA ARG A 40 10.58 -2.90 -2.01
C ARG A 40 10.79 -2.13 -0.71
N PHE A 41 10.41 -0.85 -0.69
CA PHE A 41 10.70 0.07 0.41
C PHE A 41 9.44 0.46 1.19
N ALA A 42 8.30 0.61 0.52
CA ALA A 42 7.06 1.02 1.14
C ALA A 42 6.48 -0.08 2.03
N ARG A 43 5.99 0.30 3.21
CA ARG A 43 5.34 -0.60 4.17
C ARG A 43 4.13 0.10 4.76
N ASN A 44 3.17 -0.71 5.18
CA ASN A 44 2.10 -0.25 6.05
C ASN A 44 2.04 -1.20 7.26
N ASP A 45 2.45 -0.69 8.42
CA ASP A 45 2.52 -1.47 9.66
C ASP A 45 1.17 -2.07 10.08
N PHE A 46 0.06 -1.51 9.61
CA PHE A 46 -1.28 -2.02 9.90
C PHE A 46 -1.68 -3.23 9.04
N GLU A 47 -0.98 -3.56 7.96
CA GLU A 47 -1.38 -4.66 7.07
C GLU A 47 -1.47 -5.99 7.82
N GLY A 48 -0.46 -6.36 8.60
CA GLY A 48 -0.48 -7.60 9.38
C GLY A 48 -1.69 -7.69 10.34
N PRO A 49 -1.85 -6.74 11.28
CA PRO A 49 -2.95 -6.79 12.25
C PRO A 49 -4.33 -6.62 11.59
N VAL A 50 -4.47 -5.73 10.61
CA VAL A 50 -5.75 -5.49 9.94
C VAL A 50 -6.13 -6.69 9.07
N PHE A 51 -5.21 -7.32 8.34
CA PHE A 51 -5.53 -8.50 7.54
C PHE A 51 -5.97 -9.68 8.42
N ALA A 52 -5.38 -9.85 9.60
CA ALA A 52 -5.83 -10.86 10.56
C ALA A 52 -7.26 -10.58 11.07
N MET A 53 -7.60 -9.31 11.32
CA MET A 53 -8.91 -8.90 11.82
C MET A 53 -9.97 -8.79 10.71
N ARG A 54 -9.55 -8.57 9.46
CA ARG A 54 -10.38 -8.30 8.29
C ARG A 54 -9.94 -9.17 7.10
N PRO A 55 -10.33 -10.46 7.09
CA PRO A 55 -9.99 -11.39 6.01
C PRO A 55 -10.49 -10.93 4.63
N ASP A 56 -11.56 -10.15 4.59
CA ASP A 56 -12.08 -9.53 3.37
C ASP A 56 -11.12 -8.51 2.76
N VAL A 57 -10.48 -7.68 3.59
CA VAL A 57 -9.42 -6.74 3.15
C VAL A 57 -8.18 -7.52 2.69
N ALA A 58 -7.81 -8.59 3.42
CA ALA A 58 -6.72 -9.47 3.03
C ALA A 58 -6.99 -10.16 1.67
N ALA A 59 -8.23 -10.58 1.43
CA ALA A 59 -8.65 -11.17 0.15
C ALA A 59 -8.58 -10.14 -0.98
N ALA A 60 -8.99 -8.89 -0.73
CA ALA A 60 -8.85 -7.80 -1.69
C ALA A 60 -7.38 -7.54 -2.07
N TYR A 61 -6.50 -7.51 -1.08
CA TYR A 61 -5.05 -7.42 -1.28
C TYR A 61 -4.49 -8.59 -2.10
N ALA A 62 -4.85 -9.83 -1.74
CA ALA A 62 -4.40 -11.01 -2.47
C ALA A 62 -4.86 -11.01 -3.92
N ALA A 63 -6.10 -10.57 -4.19
CA ALA A 63 -6.65 -10.49 -5.53
C ALA A 63 -5.90 -9.47 -6.40
N PHE A 64 -5.56 -8.29 -5.85
CA PHE A 64 -4.72 -7.32 -6.56
C PHE A 64 -3.31 -7.85 -6.84
N ARG A 65 -2.67 -8.52 -5.86
CA ARG A 65 -1.35 -9.15 -6.05
C ARG A 65 -1.36 -10.24 -7.12
N ALA A 66 -2.43 -11.03 -7.19
CA ALA A 66 -2.58 -12.07 -8.21
C ALA A 66 -2.83 -11.48 -9.60
N MET A 67 -3.65 -10.43 -9.69
CA MET A 67 -3.97 -9.76 -10.95
C MET A 67 -2.76 -9.01 -11.53
N ALA A 68 -1.97 -8.34 -10.70
CA ALA A 68 -0.82 -7.55 -11.12
C ALA A 68 0.39 -7.80 -10.20
N PRO A 69 1.16 -8.88 -10.43
CA PRO A 69 2.29 -9.27 -9.56
C PRO A 69 3.37 -8.20 -9.41
N ASP A 70 3.60 -7.45 -10.49
CA ASP A 70 4.61 -6.40 -10.55
C ASP A 70 4.09 -5.05 -10.03
N ALA A 71 2.77 -4.87 -9.89
CA ALA A 71 2.22 -3.61 -9.40
C ALA A 71 2.55 -3.37 -7.92
N PHE A 72 2.66 -2.09 -7.57
CA PHE A 72 2.70 -1.64 -6.19
C PHE A 72 1.32 -1.80 -5.56
N VAL A 73 1.15 -2.83 -4.74
CA VAL A 73 -0.10 -3.14 -4.04
C VAL A 73 0.07 -2.92 -2.54
N ARG A 74 -0.81 -2.11 -1.93
CA ARG A 74 -0.81 -1.82 -0.49
C ARG A 74 -2.20 -1.52 0.03
N MET A 75 -2.38 -1.74 1.32
CA MET A 75 -3.43 -1.09 2.08
C MET A 75 -3.07 0.38 2.34
N SER A 76 -4.05 1.29 2.25
CA SER A 76 -3.87 2.70 2.59
C SER A 76 -4.33 2.98 4.02
N GLY A 77 -3.50 3.68 4.79
CA GLY A 77 -3.78 4.03 6.20
C GLY A 77 -4.08 2.80 7.07
N SER A 78 -5.08 2.89 7.94
CA SER A 78 -5.56 1.75 8.74
C SER A 78 -6.57 0.86 8.00
N GLY A 79 -6.71 0.99 6.68
CA GLY A 79 -7.73 0.30 5.88
C GLY A 79 -9.14 0.93 5.97
N ALA A 80 -10.14 0.43 5.25
CA ALA A 80 -10.16 -0.84 4.50
C ALA A 80 -9.66 -0.73 3.05
N THR A 81 -9.27 0.47 2.59
CA THR A 81 -8.86 0.69 1.20
C THR A 81 -7.58 -0.06 0.88
N VAL A 82 -7.63 -0.86 -0.18
CA VAL A 82 -6.45 -1.46 -0.82
C VAL A 82 -6.36 -0.90 -2.24
N PHE A 83 -5.15 -0.65 -2.71
CA PHE A 83 -4.90 -0.15 -4.05
C PHE A 83 -3.78 -0.90 -4.73
N ALA A 84 -3.77 -0.83 -6.06
CA ALA A 84 -2.67 -1.26 -6.92
C ALA A 84 -2.28 -0.08 -7.83
N ALA A 85 -0.98 0.17 -7.99
CA ALA A 85 -0.44 1.20 -8.87
C ALA A 85 0.69 0.62 -9.76
N GLY A 86 0.70 0.99 -11.04
CA GLY A 86 1.64 0.48 -12.04
C GLY A 86 0.96 0.23 -13.39
N ALA A 87 1.65 -0.48 -14.28
CA ALA A 87 1.09 -0.91 -15.56
C ALA A 87 0.07 -2.04 -15.35
N ILE A 88 -1.16 -1.66 -15.01
CA ILE A 88 -2.26 -2.60 -14.76
C ILE A 88 -3.05 -2.82 -16.04
N ASP A 89 -3.15 -4.08 -16.48
CA ASP A 89 -3.97 -4.45 -17.62
C ASP A 89 -5.46 -4.17 -17.35
N ALA A 90 -6.09 -3.42 -18.25
CA ALA A 90 -7.46 -2.99 -18.10
C ALA A 90 -8.45 -4.17 -18.18
N GLN A 91 -8.12 -5.23 -18.93
CA GLN A 91 -8.98 -6.41 -19.01
C GLN A 91 -8.89 -7.24 -17.74
N ALA A 92 -7.69 -7.43 -17.19
CA ALA A 92 -7.47 -8.09 -15.91
C ALA A 92 -8.24 -7.39 -14.78
N LEU A 93 -8.22 -6.04 -14.75
CA LEU A 93 -9.01 -5.25 -13.80
C LEU A 93 -10.51 -5.50 -13.96
N ARG A 94 -11.04 -5.49 -15.20
CA ARG A 94 -12.46 -5.79 -15.46
C ARG A 94 -12.84 -7.20 -15.03
N SER A 95 -11.98 -8.18 -15.32
CA SER A 95 -12.20 -9.58 -14.93
C SER A 95 -12.17 -9.77 -13.42
N LEU A 96 -11.33 -9.04 -12.69
CA LEU A 96 -11.33 -9.02 -11.24
C LEU A 96 -12.63 -8.39 -10.69
N MET A 97 -13.06 -7.25 -11.25
CA MET A 97 -14.32 -6.59 -10.86
C MET A 97 -15.53 -7.52 -11.01
N ALA A 98 -15.59 -8.30 -12.08
CA ALA A 98 -16.69 -9.23 -12.33
C ALA A 98 -16.75 -10.43 -11.35
N GLN A 99 -15.68 -10.69 -10.60
CA GLN A 99 -15.62 -11.79 -9.62
C GLN A 99 -16.10 -11.38 -8.23
N TRP A 100 -16.18 -10.08 -7.93
CA TRP A 100 -16.64 -9.62 -6.63
C TRP A 100 -18.16 -9.51 -6.55
N PRO A 101 -18.75 -9.80 -5.37
CA PRO A 101 -20.19 -9.66 -5.17
C PRO A 101 -20.66 -8.23 -5.45
N ASP A 102 -21.72 -8.09 -6.24
CA ASP A 102 -22.41 -6.81 -6.46
C ASP A 102 -23.44 -6.56 -5.34
N ASP A 103 -22.96 -6.58 -4.10
CA ASP A 103 -23.77 -6.38 -2.88
C ASP A 103 -23.43 -5.08 -2.14
N GLY A 104 -22.55 -4.25 -2.73
CA GLY A 104 -22.08 -3.00 -2.16
C GLY A 104 -21.05 -3.14 -1.04
N SER A 105 -20.61 -4.36 -0.70
CA SER A 105 -19.58 -4.59 0.34
C SER A 105 -18.19 -4.09 -0.06
N ILE A 106 -17.89 -4.09 -1.37
CA ILE A 106 -16.63 -3.64 -1.95
C ILE A 106 -16.92 -2.69 -3.10
N GLN A 107 -16.30 -1.50 -3.05
CA GLN A 107 -16.32 -0.55 -4.17
C GLN A 107 -14.94 -0.53 -4.83
N LEU A 108 -14.88 -0.91 -6.11
CA LEU A 108 -13.66 -0.78 -6.90
C LEU A 108 -13.69 0.49 -7.74
N LEU A 109 -12.60 1.27 -7.68
CA LEU A 109 -12.46 2.54 -8.37
C LEU A 109 -11.17 2.54 -9.18
N ARG A 110 -11.24 3.01 -10.43
CA ARG A 110 -10.05 3.33 -11.21
C ARG A 110 -9.69 4.79 -10.98
N ALA A 111 -8.48 5.03 -10.47
CA ALA A 111 -7.90 6.37 -10.39
C ALA A 111 -6.84 6.55 -11.48
N ALA A 112 -6.78 7.73 -12.10
CA ALA A 112 -5.67 8.08 -12.98
C ALA A 112 -4.42 8.38 -12.13
N THR A 113 -3.31 7.73 -12.46
CA THR A 113 -1.99 7.94 -11.83
C THR A 113 -0.97 8.32 -12.90
N LEU A 114 0.12 8.98 -12.51
CA LEU A 114 1.24 9.23 -13.42
C LEU A 114 1.90 7.91 -13.83
N ASP A 115 2.34 7.83 -15.09
CA ASP A 115 3.01 6.65 -15.66
C ASP A 115 4.39 6.39 -15.03
N HIS A 116 5.00 7.42 -14.44
CA HIS A 116 6.28 7.38 -13.75
C HIS A 116 6.31 8.39 -12.60
N VAL A 117 7.17 8.16 -11.61
CA VAL A 117 7.43 9.12 -10.54
C VAL A 117 8.41 10.17 -11.06
N PRO A 118 8.06 11.47 -11.05
CA PRO A 118 8.99 12.51 -11.48
C PRO A 118 10.21 12.55 -10.54
N PRO A 119 11.41 12.89 -11.04
CA PRO A 119 12.61 12.98 -10.21
C PRO A 119 12.38 13.92 -9.00
N VAL A 120 12.64 13.41 -7.79
CA VAL A 120 12.58 14.23 -6.58
C VAL A 120 13.82 15.11 -6.51
N SER A 121 13.64 16.42 -6.60
CA SER A 121 14.70 17.39 -6.32
C SER A 121 14.55 17.89 -4.90
N ILE A 122 15.59 17.73 -4.08
CA ILE A 122 15.64 18.39 -2.78
C ILE A 122 15.86 19.88 -3.06
N LEU A 123 14.87 20.71 -2.73
CA LEU A 123 15.06 22.15 -2.69
C LEU A 123 16.03 22.44 -1.55
N SER A 124 17.31 22.59 -1.87
CA SER A 124 18.32 23.03 -0.90
C SER A 124 17.88 24.39 -0.37
N LEU A 125 17.55 24.46 0.92
CA LEU A 125 17.44 25.75 1.62
C LEU A 125 18.78 26.46 1.44
N GLN A 126 18.75 27.68 0.89
CA GLN A 126 19.95 28.51 0.84
C GLN A 126 20.55 28.58 2.24
N SER A 127 21.85 28.24 2.37
CA SER A 127 22.52 28.38 3.64
C SER A 127 22.42 29.85 4.06
N VAL A 128 21.77 30.11 5.18
CA VAL A 128 21.81 31.43 5.81
C VAL A 128 23.24 31.59 6.32
N SER A 129 24.08 32.27 5.54
CA SER A 129 25.39 32.72 5.99
C SER A 129 25.18 33.58 7.23
N ARG A 130 25.80 33.19 8.35
CA ARG A 130 25.89 34.02 9.56
C ARG A 130 26.88 35.15 9.34
#